data_AF-A0A3A0G960-F1
#
_entry.id   AF-A0A3A0G960-F1
#
_cell.length_a   1.000
_cell.length_b   1.000
_cell.length_c   1.000
_cell.angle_alpha   90.00
_cell.angle_beta   90.00
_cell.angle_gamma   90.00
#
_symmetry.space_group_name_H-M   'P 1'
#
loop_
_entity.id
_entity.type
_entity.pdbx_description
1 polymer ?
#
loop_
_entity_poly.entity_id
_entity_poly.type
_entity_poly.pdbx_seq_one_letter_code
_entity_poly.pdbx_strand_id
1 'polypeptide(L)'
;MKRALRTSIFVPALLMAVSATNLHAENPTSKLAACADQLKGCLILSGQQKSDCLFKFSSNETCKNSSWGKIADKRWQFEPGFGNDMESAPALLGPQLVNKECLQNFDNQLSAELIRGEPARSTLSRLDKQLDNCAASSVDELLRP
;
A
#
# COMPACT_ATOMS: atom_id res chain seq x y z
N MET A 1 -47.50 -60.62 -7.80
CA MET A 1 -46.23 -60.21 -7.16
C MET A 1 -45.25 -59.82 -8.27
N LYS A 2 -44.93 -58.53 -8.39
CA LYS A 2 -44.16 -57.95 -9.51
C LYS A 2 -42.66 -57.92 -9.17
N ARG A 3 -41.83 -58.36 -10.12
CA ARG A 3 -40.36 -58.30 -10.10
C ARG A 3 -39.88 -56.86 -10.37
N ALA A 4 -38.78 -56.45 -9.73
CA ALA A 4 -37.79 -55.54 -10.31
C ALA A 4 -36.45 -55.64 -9.53
N LEU A 5 -35.47 -56.33 -10.10
CA LEU A 5 -34.05 -56.16 -9.79
C LEU A 5 -33.53 -54.98 -10.62
N ARG A 6 -32.87 -54.01 -9.98
CA ARG A 6 -31.96 -52.98 -10.51
C ARG A 6 -31.37 -52.32 -9.24
N THR A 7 -30.10 -52.01 -9.07
CA THR A 7 -29.04 -51.62 -10.01
C THR A 7 -27.74 -51.59 -9.21
N SER A 8 -26.65 -52.18 -9.73
CA SER A 8 -25.31 -52.03 -9.15
C SER A 8 -24.87 -50.57 -9.29
N ILE A 9 -24.50 -49.94 -8.17
CA ILE A 9 -23.88 -48.61 -8.15
C ILE A 9 -22.37 -48.81 -8.19
N PHE A 10 -21.75 -48.40 -9.29
CA PHE A 10 -20.31 -48.25 -9.44
C PHE A 10 -19.84 -47.05 -8.58
N VAL A 11 -18.85 -47.26 -7.72
CA VAL A 11 -18.16 -46.21 -6.96
C VAL A 11 -16.90 -45.81 -7.73
N PRO A 12 -16.78 -44.60 -8.29
CA PRO A 12 -15.50 -44.11 -8.75
C PRO A 12 -14.71 -43.57 -7.56
N ALA A 13 -13.60 -44.24 -7.25
CA ALA A 13 -12.56 -43.74 -6.37
C ALA A 13 -11.96 -42.46 -7.00
N LEU A 14 -12.27 -41.31 -6.41
CA LEU A 14 -11.69 -40.03 -6.80
C LEU A 14 -10.24 -40.02 -6.29
N LEU A 15 -9.28 -40.13 -7.20
CA LEU A 15 -7.87 -39.94 -6.92
C LEU A 15 -7.65 -38.55 -6.32
N MET A 16 -7.02 -38.50 -5.14
CA MET A 16 -6.48 -37.27 -4.59
C MET A 16 -5.36 -36.78 -5.50
N ALA A 17 -5.64 -35.78 -6.31
CA ALA A 17 -4.60 -34.95 -6.91
C ALA A 17 -3.98 -34.11 -5.79
N VAL A 18 -2.91 -34.63 -5.18
CA VAL A 18 -2.02 -33.83 -4.33
C VAL A 18 -1.30 -32.87 -5.27
N SER A 19 -1.91 -31.72 -5.51
CA SER A 19 -1.21 -30.59 -6.11
C SER A 19 -0.12 -30.19 -5.13
N ALA A 20 1.11 -30.59 -5.45
CA ALA A 20 2.31 -30.03 -4.87
C ALA A 20 2.29 -28.53 -5.18
N THR A 21 1.77 -27.73 -4.24
CA THR A 21 2.03 -26.30 -4.24
C THR A 21 3.51 -26.16 -3.99
N ASN A 22 4.24 -25.90 -5.07
CA ASN A 22 5.58 -25.34 -5.02
C ASN A 22 5.52 -24.13 -4.08
N LEU A 23 5.92 -24.31 -2.83
CA LEU A 23 6.37 -23.23 -1.96
C LEU A 23 7.65 -22.69 -2.60
N HIS A 24 7.49 -21.87 -3.64
CA HIS A 24 8.52 -20.90 -3.96
C HIS A 24 8.57 -19.96 -2.76
N ALA A 25 9.54 -20.20 -1.88
CA ALA A 25 10.00 -19.21 -0.94
C ALA A 25 10.53 -18.03 -1.77
N GLU A 26 9.63 -17.16 -2.20
CA GLU A 26 9.97 -15.92 -2.88
C GLU A 26 10.94 -15.17 -1.98
N ASN A 27 12.15 -14.98 -2.49
CA ASN A 27 13.23 -14.37 -1.77
C ASN A 27 12.77 -12.97 -1.31
N PRO A 28 12.81 -12.62 -0.01
CA PRO A 28 12.25 -11.38 0.52
C PRO A 28 12.78 -10.12 -0.17
N THR A 29 14.02 -10.16 -0.69
CA THR A 29 14.61 -9.07 -1.49
C THR A 29 13.88 -8.83 -2.82
N SER A 30 13.38 -9.88 -3.47
CA SER A 30 12.62 -9.77 -4.74
C SER A 30 11.26 -9.12 -4.53
N LYS A 31 10.60 -9.41 -3.40
CA LYS A 31 9.32 -8.79 -3.04
C LYS A 31 9.47 -7.31 -2.77
N LEU A 32 10.53 -6.92 -2.08
CA LEU A 32 10.78 -5.54 -1.72
C LEU A 32 11.09 -4.67 -2.96
N ALA A 33 11.83 -5.23 -3.93
CA ALA A 33 12.08 -4.58 -5.21
C ALA A 33 10.79 -4.39 -6.02
N ALA A 34 9.92 -5.41 -6.08
CA ALA A 34 8.62 -5.29 -6.73
C ALA A 34 7.73 -4.22 -6.07
N CYS A 35 7.71 -4.16 -4.73
CA CYS A 35 7.02 -3.09 -4.00
C CYS A 35 7.60 -1.71 -4.32
N ALA A 36 8.93 -1.59 -4.46
CA ALA A 36 9.57 -0.34 -4.82
C ALA A 36 9.13 0.16 -6.20
N ASP A 37 9.06 -0.73 -7.19
CA ASP A 37 8.66 -0.37 -8.55
C ASP A 37 7.17 0.02 -8.65
N GLN A 38 6.30 -0.68 -7.91
CA GLN A 38 4.90 -0.28 -7.80
C GLN A 38 4.74 1.09 -7.15
N LEU A 39 5.48 1.38 -6.08
CA LEU A 39 5.44 2.67 -5.41
C LEU A 39 5.94 3.81 -6.32
N LYS A 40 7.02 3.59 -7.09
CA LYS A 40 7.46 4.56 -8.11
C LYS A 40 6.33 4.91 -9.08
N GLY A 41 5.58 3.90 -9.54
CA GLY A 41 4.42 4.09 -10.40
C GLY A 41 3.38 5.03 -9.80
N CYS A 42 3.09 4.90 -8.50
CA CYS A 42 2.17 5.81 -7.80
C CYS A 42 2.70 7.25 -7.71
N LEU A 43 4.01 7.45 -7.50
CA LEU A 43 4.60 8.78 -7.32
C LEU A 43 4.61 9.62 -8.61
N ILE A 44 4.53 8.99 -9.79
CA ILE A 44 4.41 9.67 -11.09
C ILE A 44 3.02 10.30 -11.27
N LEU A 45 2.00 9.75 -10.61
CA LEU A 45 0.62 10.27 -10.69
C LEU A 45 0.49 11.61 -9.95
N SER A 46 -0.67 12.23 -10.04
CA SER A 46 -0.97 13.49 -9.35
C SER A 46 -2.37 13.51 -8.75
N GLY A 47 -2.60 14.40 -7.79
CA GLY A 47 -3.91 14.60 -7.15
C GLY A 47 -4.55 13.30 -6.63
N GLN A 48 -5.84 13.13 -6.92
CA GLN A 48 -6.61 11.94 -6.51
C GLN A 48 -5.97 10.63 -6.98
N GLN A 49 -5.50 10.57 -8.23
CA GLN A 49 -4.94 9.33 -8.79
C GLN A 49 -3.72 8.85 -8.02
N LYS A 50 -2.87 9.79 -7.56
CA LYS A 50 -1.76 9.47 -6.66
C LYS A 50 -2.27 8.93 -5.33
N SER A 51 -3.21 9.64 -4.70
CA SER A 51 -3.80 9.25 -3.42
C SER A 51 -4.37 7.83 -3.46
N ASP A 52 -5.21 7.53 -4.45
CA ASP A 52 -5.82 6.20 -4.63
C ASP A 52 -4.77 5.11 -4.86
N CYS A 53 -3.74 5.41 -5.66
CA CYS A 53 -2.65 4.48 -5.91
C CYS A 53 -1.87 4.18 -4.63
N LEU A 54 -1.52 5.21 -3.85
CA LEU A 54 -0.81 5.05 -2.59
C LEU A 54 -1.63 4.24 -1.57
N PHE A 55 -2.94 4.49 -1.46
CA PHE A 55 -3.84 3.72 -0.60
C PHE A 55 -3.93 2.24 -1.02
N LYS A 56 -4.15 1.98 -2.31
CA LYS A 56 -4.20 0.60 -2.84
C LYS A 56 -2.87 -0.12 -2.65
N PHE A 57 -1.77 0.59 -2.85
CA PHE A 57 -0.42 0.06 -2.64
C PHE A 57 -0.16 -0.25 -1.17
N SER A 58 -0.48 0.67 -0.25
CA SER A 58 -0.28 0.46 1.19
C SER A 58 -1.17 -0.64 1.76
N SER A 59 -2.33 -0.88 1.15
CA SER A 59 -3.26 -1.94 1.52
C SER A 59 -2.95 -3.29 0.88
N ASN A 60 -1.99 -3.37 -0.05
CA ASN A 60 -1.67 -4.62 -0.76
C ASN A 60 -1.03 -5.64 0.19
N GLU A 61 -1.53 -6.88 0.23
CA GLU A 61 -1.03 -7.95 1.11
C GLU A 61 0.49 -8.19 1.03
N THR A 62 1.08 -7.97 -0.15
CA THR A 62 2.51 -8.16 -0.39
C THR A 62 3.33 -7.03 0.23
N CYS A 63 2.85 -5.79 0.13
CA CYS A 63 3.63 -4.59 0.44
C CYS A 63 3.23 -3.93 1.76
N LYS A 64 2.02 -4.19 2.31
CA LYS A 64 1.47 -3.51 3.49
C LYS A 64 2.37 -3.54 4.73
N ASN A 65 3.05 -4.68 4.95
CA ASN A 65 3.93 -4.87 6.10
C ASN A 65 5.39 -4.48 5.80
N SER A 66 5.71 -4.17 4.55
CA SER A 66 7.05 -3.74 4.15
C SER A 66 7.33 -2.31 4.59
N SER A 67 8.61 -1.94 4.64
CA SER A 67 9.01 -0.55 4.91
C SER A 67 8.42 0.44 3.91
N TRP A 68 8.30 0.04 2.64
CA TRP A 68 7.70 0.87 1.60
C TRP A 68 6.19 1.04 1.78
N GLY A 69 5.48 -0.04 2.14
CA GLY A 69 4.05 0.02 2.44
C GLY A 69 3.74 0.96 3.60
N LYS A 70 4.53 0.90 4.67
CA LYS A 70 4.38 1.81 5.83
C LYS A 70 4.61 3.28 5.47
N ILE A 71 5.66 3.58 4.70
CA ILE A 71 5.92 4.95 4.25
C ILE A 71 4.79 5.45 3.32
N ALA A 72 4.35 4.62 2.38
CA ALA A 72 3.28 4.97 1.47
C ALA A 72 1.96 5.21 2.20
N ASP A 73 1.65 4.37 3.20
CA ASP A 73 0.46 4.52 4.04
C ASP A 73 0.48 5.86 4.79
N LYS A 74 1.59 6.15 5.48
CA LYS A 74 1.75 7.41 6.20
C LYS A 74 1.65 8.58 5.22
N ARG A 75 2.28 8.51 4.05
CA ARG A 75 2.22 9.58 3.05
C ARG A 75 0.80 9.81 2.54
N TRP A 76 0.03 8.75 2.34
CA TRP A 76 -1.37 8.82 1.94
C TRP A 76 -2.23 9.53 3.00
N GLN A 77 -1.98 9.29 4.30
CA GLN A 77 -2.71 9.96 5.39
C GLN A 77 -2.51 11.49 5.43
N PHE A 78 -1.48 12.02 4.75
CA PHE A 78 -1.21 13.46 4.64
C PHE A 78 -1.82 14.09 3.38
N GLU A 79 -2.55 13.34 2.54
CA GLU A 79 -3.17 13.96 1.38
C GLU A 79 -4.31 14.91 1.78
N PRO A 80 -4.27 16.18 1.34
CA PRO A 80 -5.21 17.19 1.78
C PRO A 80 -6.60 16.93 1.17
N GLY A 81 -7.60 16.72 2.02
CA GLY A 81 -9.00 17.01 1.70
C GLY A 81 -9.83 15.92 1.00
N PHE A 82 -9.40 14.65 0.99
CA PHE A 82 -10.18 13.59 0.34
C PHE A 82 -11.21 12.87 1.24
N GLY A 83 -11.62 13.51 2.34
CA GLY A 83 -12.60 12.97 3.30
C GLY A 83 -14.07 13.31 3.03
N ASN A 84 -14.41 13.96 1.91
CA ASN A 84 -15.77 14.42 1.63
C ASN A 84 -16.53 13.58 0.59
N ASP A 85 -15.83 12.72 -0.17
CA ASP A 85 -16.46 11.84 -1.16
C ASP A 85 -16.51 10.40 -0.61
N MET A 86 -17.72 9.85 -0.47
CA MET A 86 -18.01 8.52 0.11
C MET A 86 -17.26 7.32 -0.51
N GLU A 87 -16.59 7.52 -1.65
CA GLU A 87 -15.85 6.49 -2.37
C GLU A 87 -14.34 6.46 -2.06
N SER A 88 -13.80 7.52 -1.44
CA SER A 88 -12.40 7.59 -1.02
C SER A 88 -12.26 7.19 0.44
N ALA A 89 -11.24 6.41 0.78
CA ALA A 89 -10.93 6.13 2.18
C ALA A 89 -10.68 7.46 2.90
N PRO A 90 -11.37 7.74 4.02
CA PRO A 90 -11.24 9.02 4.69
C PRO A 90 -9.81 9.18 5.19
N ALA A 91 -9.19 10.33 4.93
CA ALA A 91 -7.96 10.70 5.61
C ALA A 91 -8.23 10.64 7.12
N LEU A 92 -7.55 9.73 7.83
CA LEU A 92 -7.70 9.46 9.27
C LEU A 92 -7.40 10.70 10.13
N LEU A 93 -6.56 11.55 9.59
CA LEU A 93 -6.20 12.85 10.09
C LEU A 93 -7.04 13.81 9.25
N GLY A 94 -8.00 14.55 9.84
CA GLY A 94 -9.02 15.37 9.14
C GLY A 94 -8.46 16.45 8.18
N PRO A 95 -9.06 17.65 8.05
CA PRO A 95 -8.42 18.72 7.28
C PRO A 95 -7.16 19.21 8.02
N GLN A 96 -6.11 18.41 8.05
CA GLN A 96 -4.81 18.82 8.52
C GLN A 96 -4.28 19.82 7.51
N LEU A 97 -3.88 20.97 8.03
CA LEU A 97 -3.11 21.94 7.27
C LEU A 97 -1.79 21.23 6.94
N VAL A 98 -1.69 20.69 5.73
CA VAL A 98 -0.49 20.02 5.25
C VAL A 98 0.23 20.95 4.29
N ASN A 99 1.53 21.14 4.50
CA ASN A 99 2.35 21.92 3.60
C ASN A 99 2.55 21.15 2.29
N LYS A 100 1.87 21.58 1.21
CA LYS A 100 1.93 20.93 -0.11
C LYS A 100 3.34 20.93 -0.71
N GLU A 101 4.11 21.99 -0.50
CA GLU A 101 5.50 22.08 -0.97
C GLU A 101 6.38 21.07 -0.22
N CYS A 102 6.15 20.90 1.09
CA CYS A 102 6.84 19.88 1.88
C CYS A 102 6.55 18.47 1.34
N LEU A 103 5.28 18.14 1.07
CA LEU A 103 4.91 16.85 0.50
C LEU A 103 5.53 16.60 -0.88
N GLN A 104 5.60 17.63 -1.73
CA GLN A 104 6.24 17.51 -3.03
C GLN A 104 7.74 17.24 -2.90
N ASN A 105 8.42 17.95 -1.98
CA ASN A 105 9.83 17.72 -1.69
C ASN A 105 10.07 16.31 -1.10
N PHE A 106 9.17 15.84 -0.24
CA PHE A 106 9.17 14.48 0.25
C PHE A 106 9.02 13.46 -0.89
N ASP A 107 8.04 13.63 -1.79
CA ASP A 107 7.79 12.72 -2.92
C ASP A 107 9.01 12.63 -3.85
N ASN A 108 9.70 13.76 -4.08
CA ASN A 108 10.94 13.80 -4.87
C ASN A 108 12.07 13.02 -4.20
N GLN A 109 12.24 13.17 -2.88
CA GLN A 109 13.28 12.45 -2.14
C GLN A 109 12.97 10.95 -2.05
N LEU A 110 11.72 10.59 -1.80
CA LEU A 110 11.26 9.21 -1.80
C LEU A 110 11.52 8.56 -3.17
N SER A 111 11.19 9.25 -4.28
CA SER A 111 11.49 8.79 -5.63
C SER A 111 12.98 8.54 -5.86
N ALA A 112 13.84 9.44 -5.38
CA ALA A 112 15.29 9.28 -5.49
C ALA A 112 15.80 8.06 -4.70
N GLU A 113 15.29 7.82 -3.49
CA GLU A 113 15.66 6.64 -2.69
C GLU A 113 15.15 5.34 -3.34
N LEU A 114 13.94 5.34 -3.91
CA LEU A 114 13.39 4.19 -4.64
C LEU A 114 14.23 3.82 -5.87
N ILE A 115 14.81 4.80 -6.57
CA ILE A 115 15.71 4.56 -7.71
C ILE A 115 17.02 3.92 -7.23
N ARG A 116 17.53 4.31 -6.07
CA ARG A 116 18.76 3.74 -5.47
C ARG A 116 18.56 2.30 -4.98
N GLY A 117 17.33 1.88 -4.74
CA GLY A 117 16.97 0.51 -4.37
C GLY A 117 16.59 0.36 -2.90
N GLU A 118 17.02 -0.73 -2.26
CA GLU A 118 16.62 -1.04 -0.88
C GLU A 118 17.16 0.01 0.10
N PRO A 119 16.29 0.72 0.83
CA PRO A 119 16.70 1.84 1.66
C PRO A 119 17.24 1.30 2.99
N ALA A 120 18.34 1.89 3.46
CA ALA A 120 18.82 1.62 4.82
C ALA A 120 17.74 2.02 5.86
N ARG A 121 17.74 1.35 7.03
CA ARG A 121 16.82 1.70 8.13
C ARG A 121 16.91 3.17 8.55
N SER A 122 18.10 3.76 8.50
CA SER A 122 18.32 5.19 8.76
C SER A 122 17.61 6.08 7.74
N THR A 123 17.63 5.70 6.46
CA THR A 123 16.92 6.42 5.38
C THR A 123 15.42 6.39 5.62
N LEU A 124 14.86 5.23 5.96
CA LEU A 124 13.43 5.07 6.28
C LEU A 124 13.02 5.94 7.48
N SER A 125 13.82 5.94 8.56
CA SER A 125 13.54 6.79 9.72
C SER A 125 13.64 8.28 9.40
N ARG A 126 14.55 8.69 8.52
CA ARG A 126 14.65 10.07 8.06
C ARG A 126 13.42 10.48 7.24
N LEU A 127 13.01 9.65 6.29
CA LEU A 127 11.80 9.88 5.47
C LEU A 127 10.56 9.99 6.37
N ASP A 128 10.42 9.09 7.33
CA ASP A 128 9.30 9.07 8.28
C ASP A 128 9.20 10.39 9.08
N LYS A 129 10.32 10.90 9.59
CA LYS A 129 10.38 12.19 10.30
C LYS A 129 10.14 13.38 9.38
N GLN A 130 10.64 13.34 8.15
CA GLN A 130 10.39 14.41 7.18
C GLN A 130 8.91 14.55 6.86
N LEU A 131 8.21 13.43 6.75
CA LEU A 131 6.78 13.43 6.52
C LEU A 131 6.00 14.02 7.71
N ASP A 132 6.41 13.72 8.94
CA ASP A 132 5.82 14.35 10.14
C ASP A 132 5.98 15.87 10.13
N ASN A 133 7.13 16.36 9.65
CA ASN A 133 7.39 17.80 9.54
C ASN A 133 6.56 18.48 8.43
N CYS A 134 5.86 17.73 7.57
CA CYS A 134 4.95 18.30 6.58
C CYS A 134 3.58 18.65 7.16
N ALA A 135 3.25 18.17 8.37
CA ALA A 135 2.11 18.71 9.10
C ALA A 135 2.41 20.18 9.44
N ALA A 136 1.57 21.11 8.99
CA ALA A 136 1.72 22.50 9.39
C ALA A 136 1.49 22.61 10.88
N SER A 137 2.41 23.25 11.59
CA SER A 137 2.21 23.64 12.99
C SER A 137 1.05 24.62 13.05
N SER A 138 -0.13 24.14 13.39
CA SER A 138 -1.41 24.85 13.37
C SER A 138 -1.44 26.08 14.28
N VAL A 139 -0.40 26.30 15.10
CA VAL A 139 -0.35 27.33 16.12
C VAL A 139 -0.11 28.72 15.53
N ASP A 140 0.71 28.87 14.49
CA ASP A 140 1.04 30.20 13.94
C ASP A 140 0.03 30.68 12.88
N GLU A 141 -0.66 29.78 12.19
CA GLU A 141 -1.56 30.14 11.08
C GLU A 141 -3.01 30.39 11.54
N LEU A 142 -3.45 29.77 12.64
CA LEU A 142 -4.75 30.07 13.27
C LEU A 142 -4.74 31.32 14.16
N LEU A 143 -3.58 31.80 14.58
CA LEU A 143 -3.42 32.96 15.48
C LEU A 143 -2.95 34.23 14.76
N ARG A 144 -2.87 34.22 13.43
CA ARG A 144 -2.53 35.43 12.66
C ARG A 144 -3.77 36.35 12.62
N PRO A 145 -3.74 37.53 13.27
CA PRO A 145 -4.89 38.43 13.35
C PRO A 145 -5.26 39.06 12.01
#